data_AF-A0A964USN4-F1
#
_entry.id   AF-A0A964USN4-F1
#
_cell.length_a   1.000
_cell.length_b   1.000
_cell.length_c   1.000
_cell.angle_alpha   90.00
_cell.angle_beta   90.00
_cell.angle_gamma   90.00
#
_symmetry.space_group_name_H-M   'P 1'
#
loop_
_entity.id
_entity.type
_entity.pdbx_description
1 polymer ?
#
loop_
_entity_poly.entity_id
_entity_poly.type
_entity_poly.pdbx_seq_one_letter_code
_entity_poly.pdbx_strand_id
1 'polypeptide(L)'
;MDQYGEHGTEHGPERGRAVELGVTLGLFAAWALHDLEELATVPRWTRTQVPELRRRFPQVPERLWRSLEGLQGREFATAVGAMAVVFAAAAADGHRTGGRSAFYQTVLNGFGLHGLVHIGQAAVVRGYTPGSVTSPLLVVPFTLWARGRLRRAGVLRPTRARDAALSLALAGVAAAGAHAAARKVLALRARA
;
A
#
# COMPACT_ATOMS: atom_id res chain seq x y z
N MET A 1 -44.12 5.09 38.63
CA MET A 1 -43.33 6.34 38.73
C MET A 1 -41.95 5.91 38.31
N ASP A 2 -41.73 5.91 37.01
CA ASP A 2 -40.65 5.16 36.37
C ASP A 2 -39.58 6.17 35.96
N GLN A 3 -38.48 6.18 36.70
CA GLN A 3 -37.32 6.99 36.37
C GLN A 3 -36.36 6.15 35.53
N TYR A 4 -36.46 6.30 34.21
CA TYR A 4 -35.38 5.98 33.27
C TYR A 4 -34.36 7.12 33.35
N GLY A 5 -33.22 6.86 34.01
CA GLY A 5 -32.07 7.75 34.08
C GLY A 5 -30.93 7.23 33.20
N GLU A 6 -30.79 7.88 32.06
CA GLU A 6 -29.77 7.82 31.02
C GLU A 6 -28.39 7.24 31.36
N HIS A 7 -28.02 6.15 30.66
CA HIS A 7 -26.62 5.80 30.43
C HIS A 7 -26.06 6.65 29.27
N GLY A 8 -25.63 7.88 29.58
CA GLY A 8 -24.80 8.67 28.69
C GLY A 8 -23.43 8.03 28.54
N THR A 9 -23.18 7.34 27.43
CA THR A 9 -21.83 6.87 27.09
C THR A 9 -20.98 8.07 26.67
N GLU A 10 -20.19 8.61 27.59
CA GLU A 10 -19.11 9.55 27.28
C GLU A 10 -18.06 8.85 26.39
N HIS A 11 -18.22 8.95 25.08
CA HIS A 11 -17.15 8.66 24.14
C HIS A 11 -16.18 9.84 24.13
N GLY A 12 -15.25 9.85 25.09
CA GLY A 12 -14.33 10.96 25.33
C GLY A 12 -13.48 11.35 24.10
N PRO A 13 -13.07 12.63 24.01
CA PRO A 13 -12.34 13.21 22.87
C PRO A 13 -11.03 12.47 22.53
N GLU A 14 -10.39 11.85 23.52
CA GLU A 14 -9.17 11.05 23.34
C GLU A 14 -9.41 9.81 22.47
N ARG A 15 -10.56 9.13 22.59
CA ARG A 15 -10.89 7.96 21.76
C ARG A 15 -11.17 8.37 20.32
N GLY A 16 -11.76 9.55 20.11
CA GLY A 16 -11.95 10.16 18.80
C GLY A 16 -10.62 10.49 18.11
N ARG A 17 -9.70 11.11 18.84
CA ARG A 17 -8.34 11.44 18.36
C ARG A 17 -7.51 10.19 18.05
N ALA A 18 -7.53 9.17 18.91
CA ALA A 18 -6.80 7.92 18.69
C ALA A 18 -7.29 7.19 17.44
N VAL A 19 -8.61 7.19 17.20
CA VAL A 19 -9.20 6.69 15.96
C VAL A 19 -8.70 7.48 14.76
N GLU A 20 -8.71 8.81 14.84
CA GLU A 20 -8.30 9.67 13.73
C GLU A 20 -6.84 9.41 13.35
N LEU A 21 -5.95 9.38 14.35
CA LEU A 21 -4.54 9.03 14.19
C LEU A 21 -4.38 7.62 13.61
N GLY A 22 -5.13 6.63 14.11
CA GLY A 22 -5.09 5.27 13.61
C GLY A 22 -5.55 5.16 12.15
N VAL A 23 -6.55 5.93 11.73
CA VAL A 23 -7.02 5.97 10.34
C VAL A 23 -5.97 6.61 9.44
N THR A 24 -5.41 7.76 9.83
CA THR A 24 -4.54 8.56 8.97
C THR A 24 -3.08 8.10 9.03
N LEU A 25 -2.45 8.16 10.21
CA LEU A 25 -1.05 7.75 10.39
C LEU A 25 -0.87 6.23 10.32
N GLY A 26 -1.91 5.47 10.66
CA GLY A 26 -1.90 4.02 10.49
C GLY A 26 -1.71 3.58 9.04
N LEU A 27 -2.02 4.42 8.04
CA LEU A 27 -1.74 4.14 6.63
C LEU A 27 -0.24 3.99 6.40
N PHE A 28 0.56 4.91 6.96
CA PHE A 28 2.02 4.85 6.84
C PHE A 28 2.59 3.63 7.57
N ALA A 29 2.08 3.32 8.77
CA ALA A 29 2.53 2.15 9.53
C ALA A 29 2.18 0.82 8.82
N ALA A 30 0.96 0.69 8.32
CA ALA A 30 0.52 -0.50 7.58
C ALA A 30 1.31 -0.69 6.28
N TRP A 31 1.55 0.40 5.56
CA TRP A 31 2.42 0.41 4.38
C TRP A 31 3.85 -0.02 4.74
N ALA A 32 4.45 0.59 5.76
CA ALA A 32 5.83 0.28 6.14
C ALA A 32 6.00 -1.21 6.51
N LEU A 33 5.07 -1.79 7.25
CA LEU A 33 5.11 -3.22 7.59
C LEU A 33 4.96 -4.13 6.36
N HIS A 34 4.09 -3.76 5.42
CA HIS A 34 3.93 -4.48 4.15
C HIS A 34 5.22 -4.40 3.30
N ASP A 35 5.74 -3.21 3.06
CA ASP A 35 6.96 -3.01 2.27
C ASP A 35 8.21 -3.59 2.94
N LEU A 36 8.25 -3.70 4.28
CA LEU A 36 9.33 -4.41 4.97
C LEU A 36 9.32 -5.91 4.67
N GLU A 37 8.14 -6.54 4.58
CA GLU A 37 8.03 -7.92 4.10
C GLU A 37 8.59 -8.03 2.69
N GLU A 38 8.19 -7.13 1.80
CA GLU A 38 8.67 -7.14 0.42
C GLU A 38 10.18 -6.92 0.35
N LEU A 39 10.72 -5.97 1.10
CA LEU A 39 12.15 -5.66 1.14
C LEU A 39 12.99 -6.87 1.58
N ALA A 40 12.48 -7.64 2.55
CA ALA A 40 13.13 -8.85 3.03
C ALA A 40 13.05 -10.01 2.03
N THR A 41 12.01 -10.06 1.20
CA THR A 41 11.65 -11.27 0.43
C THR A 41 11.92 -11.16 -1.07
N VAL A 42 11.76 -9.97 -1.66
CA VAL A 42 11.94 -9.69 -3.09
C VAL A 42 13.31 -10.16 -3.62
N PRO A 43 14.47 -9.88 -2.97
CA PRO A 43 15.76 -10.28 -3.52
C PRO A 43 15.92 -11.81 -3.64
N ARG A 44 15.50 -12.56 -2.61
CA ARG A 44 15.57 -14.03 -2.61
C ARG A 44 14.54 -14.63 -3.55
N TRP A 45 13.32 -14.10 -3.54
CA TRP A 45 12.23 -14.58 -4.38
C TRP A 45 12.56 -14.38 -5.87
N THR A 46 13.08 -13.21 -6.24
CA THR A 46 13.50 -12.91 -7.61
C THR A 46 14.53 -13.91 -8.12
N ARG A 47 15.55 -14.23 -7.31
CA ARG A 47 16.60 -15.17 -7.71
C ARG A 47 16.14 -16.62 -7.82
N THR A 48 15.17 -17.04 -7.00
CA THR A 48 14.79 -18.46 -6.87
C THR A 48 13.51 -18.82 -7.62
N GLN A 49 12.57 -17.89 -7.78
CA GLN A 49 11.25 -18.16 -8.36
C GLN A 49 11.10 -17.62 -9.79
N VAL A 50 11.68 -16.47 -10.12
CA VAL A 50 11.50 -15.86 -11.45
C VAL A 50 11.96 -16.75 -12.60
N PRO A 51 13.11 -17.47 -12.53
CA PRO A 51 13.51 -18.38 -13.61
C PRO A 51 12.49 -19.50 -13.88
N GLU A 52 11.89 -20.05 -12.83
CA GLU A 52 10.87 -21.10 -12.95
C GLU A 52 9.53 -20.54 -13.45
N LEU A 53 9.13 -19.35 -12.98
CA LEU A 53 7.94 -18.66 -13.47
C LEU A 53 8.05 -18.30 -14.95
N ARG A 54 9.24 -17.87 -15.40
CA ARG A 54 9.53 -17.60 -16.80
C ARG A 54 9.32 -18.83 -17.69
N ARG A 55 9.74 -20.02 -17.24
CA ARG A 55 9.48 -21.28 -17.94
C ARG A 55 7.99 -21.65 -17.95
N ARG A 56 7.30 -21.40 -16.84
CA ARG A 56 5.88 -21.73 -16.66
C ARG A 56 4.92 -20.82 -17.44
N PHE A 57 5.32 -19.57 -17.70
CA PHE A 57 4.50 -18.56 -18.35
C PHE A 57 5.19 -17.96 -19.59
N PRO A 58 5.44 -18.76 -20.65
CA PRO A 58 6.17 -18.32 -21.86
C PRO A 58 5.43 -17.24 -22.65
N GLN A 59 4.13 -17.08 -22.44
CA GLN A 59 3.33 -16.01 -23.06
C GLN A 59 3.63 -14.61 -22.52
N VAL A 60 4.26 -14.49 -21.35
CA VAL A 60 4.64 -13.19 -20.79
C VAL A 60 5.86 -12.65 -21.55
N PRO A 61 5.81 -11.40 -22.06
CA PRO A 61 6.91 -10.85 -22.84
C PRO A 61 8.25 -10.88 -22.10
N GLU A 62 9.29 -11.34 -22.80
CA GLU A 62 10.65 -11.53 -22.26
C GLU A 62 11.25 -10.28 -21.59
N ARG A 63 10.85 -9.09 -22.03
CA ARG A 63 11.23 -7.81 -21.39
C ARG A 63 10.78 -7.70 -19.93
N LEU A 64 9.63 -8.27 -19.57
CA LEU A 64 9.10 -8.25 -18.21
C LEU A 64 9.91 -9.17 -17.30
N TRP A 65 10.28 -10.36 -17.80
CA TRP A 65 11.16 -11.28 -17.07
C TRP A 65 12.51 -10.66 -16.79
N ARG A 66 13.15 -10.07 -17.80
CA ARG A 66 14.42 -9.34 -17.62
C ARG A 66 14.31 -8.17 -16.65
N SER A 67 13.17 -7.46 -16.66
CA SER A 67 12.94 -6.38 -15.69
C SER A 67 12.85 -6.92 -14.27
N LEU A 68 12.18 -8.06 -14.05
CA LEU A 68 12.06 -8.70 -12.74
C LEU A 68 13.41 -9.25 -12.27
N GLU A 69 14.12 -10.00 -13.10
CA GLU A 69 15.46 -10.53 -12.80
C GLU A 69 16.47 -9.41 -12.51
N GLY A 70 16.32 -8.28 -13.18
CA GLY A 70 17.14 -7.08 -12.99
C GLY A 70 16.81 -6.26 -11.75
N LEU A 71 15.78 -6.60 -10.97
CA LEU A 71 15.46 -5.91 -9.72
C LEU A 71 16.55 -6.17 -8.67
N GLN A 72 17.49 -5.23 -8.59
CA GLN A 72 18.53 -5.27 -7.57
C GLN A 72 17.95 -4.84 -6.23
N GLY A 73 18.35 -5.52 -5.14
CA GLY A 73 17.88 -5.19 -3.78
C GLY A 73 18.14 -3.73 -3.38
N ARG A 74 19.23 -3.11 -3.88
CA ARG A 74 19.53 -1.68 -3.65
C ARG A 74 18.58 -0.75 -4.41
N GLU A 75 18.21 -1.10 -5.64
CA GLU A 75 17.21 -0.34 -6.41
C GLU A 75 15.86 -0.42 -5.70
N PHE A 76 15.43 -1.62 -5.33
CA PHE A 76 14.17 -1.84 -4.62
C PHE A 76 14.14 -1.08 -3.29
N ALA A 77 15.19 -1.17 -2.47
CA ALA A 77 15.30 -0.41 -1.22
C ALA A 77 15.21 1.11 -1.43
N THR A 78 15.84 1.63 -2.49
CA THR A 78 15.77 3.06 -2.82
C THR A 78 14.37 3.46 -3.29
N ALA A 79 13.69 2.59 -4.05
CA ALA A 79 12.31 2.80 -4.48
C ALA A 79 11.34 2.78 -3.30
N VAL A 80 11.48 1.84 -2.35
CA VAL A 80 10.72 1.82 -1.09
C VAL A 80 10.93 3.12 -0.32
N GLY A 81 12.16 3.62 -0.24
CA GLY A 81 12.45 4.92 0.38
C GLY A 81 11.75 6.10 -0.31
N ALA A 82 11.68 6.12 -1.64
CA ALA A 82 10.92 7.13 -2.37
C ALA A 82 9.41 7.00 -2.10
N MET A 83 8.89 5.78 -2.00
CA MET A 83 7.49 5.56 -1.66
C MET A 83 7.14 5.94 -0.22
N ALA A 84 8.09 5.80 0.71
CA ALA A 84 7.91 6.28 2.08
C ALA A 84 7.53 7.76 2.12
N VAL A 85 8.12 8.58 1.25
CA VAL A 85 7.80 10.03 1.17
C VAL A 85 6.35 10.24 0.74
N VAL A 86 5.86 9.49 -0.26
CA VAL A 86 4.48 9.60 -0.74
C VAL A 86 3.48 9.17 0.33
N PHE A 87 3.72 8.03 0.99
CA PHE A 87 2.86 7.54 2.06
C PHE A 87 2.89 8.45 3.29
N ALA A 88 4.06 8.99 3.66
CA ALA A 88 4.18 9.94 4.76
C ALA A 88 3.43 11.25 4.44
N ALA A 89 3.56 11.79 3.22
CA ALA A 89 2.83 12.97 2.78
C ALA A 89 1.32 12.73 2.79
N ALA A 90 0.86 11.58 2.30
CA ALA A 90 -0.55 11.20 2.29
C ALA A 90 -1.12 11.05 3.71
N ALA A 91 -0.36 10.41 4.61
CA ALA A 91 -0.75 10.25 6.01
C ALA A 91 -0.81 11.59 6.75
N ALA A 92 0.16 12.48 6.52
CA ALA A 92 0.22 13.81 7.12
C ALA A 92 -0.93 14.71 6.62
N ASP A 93 -1.23 14.68 5.33
CA ASP A 93 -2.34 15.42 4.73
C ASP A 93 -3.70 14.85 5.16
N GLY A 94 -3.80 13.53 5.26
CA GLY A 94 -4.93 12.83 5.87
C GLY A 94 -5.16 13.30 7.31
N HIS A 95 -4.11 13.33 8.13
CA HIS A 95 -4.18 13.78 9.52
C HIS A 95 -4.61 15.26 9.62
N ARG A 96 -3.97 16.15 8.84
CA ARG A 96 -4.33 17.58 8.81
C ARG A 96 -5.79 17.84 8.43
N THR A 97 -6.38 16.97 7.61
CA THR A 97 -7.75 17.14 7.09
C THR A 97 -8.79 16.29 7.81
N GLY A 98 -8.43 15.59 8.89
CA GLY A 98 -9.31 14.62 9.56
C GLY A 98 -9.82 13.53 8.61
N GLY A 99 -8.99 13.12 7.65
CA GLY A 99 -9.28 12.10 6.65
C GLY A 99 -10.04 12.59 5.41
N ARG A 100 -10.39 13.88 5.29
CA ARG A 100 -11.13 14.43 4.12
C ARG A 100 -10.29 14.58 2.85
N SER A 101 -8.96 14.55 2.96
CA SER A 101 -8.05 14.71 1.84
C SER A 101 -8.34 13.72 0.69
N ALA A 102 -8.45 14.27 -0.52
CA ALA A 102 -8.56 13.49 -1.75
C ALA A 102 -7.32 12.62 -1.96
N PHE A 103 -6.15 13.18 -1.67
CA PHE A 103 -4.86 12.54 -1.85
C PHE A 103 -4.72 11.35 -0.89
N TYR A 104 -4.99 11.56 0.40
CA TYR A 104 -5.00 10.50 1.41
C TYR A 104 -5.95 9.36 1.02
N GLN A 105 -7.20 9.65 0.66
CA GLN A 105 -8.16 8.61 0.31
C GLN A 105 -7.80 7.90 -1.01
N THR A 106 -7.16 8.59 -1.96
CA THR A 106 -6.65 7.98 -3.20
C THR A 106 -5.51 7.01 -2.92
N VAL A 107 -4.56 7.39 -2.05
CA VAL A 107 -3.46 6.52 -1.64
C VAL A 107 -3.96 5.34 -0.82
N LEU A 108 -4.90 5.56 0.11
CA LEU A 108 -5.54 4.49 0.87
C LEU A 108 -6.23 3.46 -0.05
N ASN A 109 -6.96 3.94 -1.07
CA ASN A 109 -7.59 3.07 -2.06
C ASN A 109 -6.56 2.32 -2.91
N GLY A 110 -5.51 3.02 -3.37
CA GLY A 110 -4.42 2.43 -4.13
C GLY A 110 -3.70 1.33 -3.34
N PHE A 111 -3.42 1.58 -2.07
CA PHE A 111 -2.81 0.62 -1.14
C PHE A 111 -3.66 -0.64 -0.98
N GLY A 112 -4.96 -0.51 -0.71
CA GLY A 112 -5.86 -1.66 -0.62
C GLY A 112 -5.95 -2.47 -1.92
N LEU A 113 -6.08 -1.79 -3.06
CA LEU A 113 -6.15 -2.44 -4.38
C LEU A 113 -4.83 -3.12 -4.75
N HIS A 114 -3.70 -2.54 -4.38
CA HIS A 114 -2.38 -3.14 -4.53
C HIS A 114 -2.27 -4.44 -3.73
N GLY A 115 -2.77 -4.48 -2.49
CA GLY A 115 -2.86 -5.73 -1.73
C GLY A 115 -3.69 -6.82 -2.44
N LEU A 116 -4.78 -6.45 -3.12
CA LEU A 116 -5.53 -7.40 -3.95
C LEU A 116 -4.73 -7.91 -5.15
N VAL A 117 -3.86 -7.07 -5.73
CA VAL A 117 -2.94 -7.49 -6.80
C VAL A 117 -1.98 -8.57 -6.28
N HIS A 118 -1.39 -8.42 -5.10
CA HIS A 118 -0.53 -9.45 -4.50
C HIS A 118 -1.25 -10.78 -4.27
N ILE A 119 -2.49 -10.72 -3.77
CA ILE A 119 -3.32 -11.91 -3.59
C ILE A 119 -3.59 -12.58 -4.94
N GLY A 120 -3.93 -11.80 -5.97
CA GLY A 120 -4.13 -12.31 -7.33
C GLY A 120 -2.86 -12.94 -7.92
N GLN A 121 -1.71 -12.30 -7.73
CA GLN A 121 -0.40 -12.83 -8.16
C GLN A 121 -0.11 -14.17 -7.47
N ALA A 122 -0.25 -14.24 -6.15
CA ALA A 122 -0.07 -15.47 -5.38
C ALA A 122 -0.98 -16.61 -5.86
N ALA A 123 -2.24 -16.30 -6.17
CA ALA A 123 -3.20 -17.26 -6.71
C ALA A 123 -2.80 -17.75 -8.11
N VAL A 124 -2.37 -16.86 -9.01
CA VAL A 124 -1.93 -17.21 -10.37
C VAL A 124 -0.69 -18.10 -10.33
N VAL A 125 0.31 -17.76 -9.48
CA VAL A 125 1.52 -18.58 -9.35
C VAL A 125 1.28 -19.85 -8.54
N ARG A 126 0.14 -19.94 -7.82
CA ARG A 126 -0.22 -21.01 -6.87
C ARG A 126 0.85 -21.20 -5.80
N GLY A 127 1.30 -20.10 -5.22
CA GLY A 127 2.41 -20.10 -4.27
C GLY A 127 2.69 -18.73 -3.69
N TYR A 128 3.75 -18.66 -2.89
CA TYR A 128 4.17 -17.42 -2.25
C TYR A 128 4.72 -16.42 -3.27
N THR A 129 4.26 -15.18 -3.15
CA THR A 129 4.89 -13.99 -3.74
C THR A 129 5.19 -12.99 -2.63
N PRO A 130 6.19 -12.12 -2.78
CA PRO A 130 6.36 -10.96 -1.90
C PRO A 130 5.02 -10.23 -1.75
N GLY A 131 4.67 -9.89 -0.51
CA GLY A 131 3.42 -9.21 -0.17
C GLY A 131 2.20 -10.13 -0.05
N SER A 132 2.29 -11.42 -0.40
CA SER A 132 1.13 -12.34 -0.36
C SER A 132 0.63 -12.67 1.05
N VAL A 133 1.47 -12.51 2.08
CA VAL A 133 1.10 -12.76 3.48
C VAL A 133 0.53 -11.50 4.12
N THR A 134 1.25 -10.37 4.04
CA THR A 134 0.76 -9.12 4.65
C THR A 134 -0.44 -8.53 3.89
N SER A 135 -0.64 -8.83 2.61
CA SER A 135 -1.81 -8.31 1.87
C SER A 135 -3.16 -8.71 2.47
N PRO A 136 -3.46 -10.01 2.66
CA PRO A 136 -4.73 -10.43 3.28
C PRO A 136 -4.78 -10.17 4.80
N LEU A 137 -3.63 -10.13 5.49
CA LEU A 137 -3.59 -10.00 6.95
C LEU A 137 -3.54 -8.55 7.45
N LEU A 138 -2.99 -7.63 6.65
CA LEU A 138 -2.74 -6.25 7.04
C LEU A 138 -3.33 -5.26 6.03
N VAL A 139 -2.92 -5.32 4.76
CA VAL A 139 -3.26 -4.28 3.76
C VAL A 139 -4.77 -4.17 3.54
N VAL A 140 -5.41 -5.30 3.22
CA VAL A 140 -6.86 -5.36 2.95
C VAL A 140 -7.66 -5.07 4.23
N PRO A 141 -7.40 -5.74 5.38
CA PRO A 141 -8.12 -5.44 6.62
C PRO A 141 -8.00 -3.98 7.06
N PHE A 142 -6.78 -3.41 7.03
CA PHE A 142 -6.55 -2.01 7.39
C PHE A 142 -7.34 -1.08 6.47
N THR A 143 -7.29 -1.29 5.16
CA THR A 143 -7.98 -0.43 4.19
C THR A 143 -9.50 -0.47 4.40
N LEU A 144 -10.07 -1.65 4.58
CA LEU A 144 -11.51 -1.81 4.84
C LEU A 144 -11.92 -1.14 6.16
N TRP A 145 -11.11 -1.33 7.22
CA TRP A 145 -11.35 -0.70 8.51
C TRP A 145 -11.29 0.83 8.42
N ALA A 146 -10.24 1.39 7.83
CA ALA A 146 -10.04 2.83 7.68
C ALA A 146 -11.18 3.46 6.87
N ARG A 147 -11.54 2.86 5.72
CA ARG A 147 -12.70 3.29 4.92
C ARG A 147 -14.00 3.23 5.70
N GLY A 148 -14.20 2.18 6.50
CA GLY A 148 -15.35 2.05 7.40
C GLY A 148 -15.42 3.18 8.42
N ARG A 149 -14.27 3.60 8.98
CA ARG A 149 -14.20 4.76 9.90
C ARG A 149 -14.52 6.07 9.20
N LEU A 150 -13.93 6.32 8.03
CA LEU A 150 -14.19 7.52 7.22
C LEU A 150 -15.68 7.61 6.84
N ARG A 151 -16.30 6.48 6.51
CA ARG A 151 -17.74 6.43 6.18
C ARG A 151 -18.60 6.80 7.37
N ARG A 152 -18.31 6.23 8.55
CA ARG A 152 -19.04 6.54 9.79
C ARG A 152 -18.89 8.01 10.20
N ALA A 153 -17.75 8.62 9.88
CA ALA A 153 -17.52 10.04 10.13
C ALA A 153 -18.08 10.96 9.03
N GLY A 154 -18.74 10.43 7.99
CA GLY A 154 -19.32 11.23 6.90
C GLY A 154 -18.30 11.87 5.96
N VAL A 155 -17.03 11.49 6.05
CA VAL A 155 -15.92 12.09 5.28
C VAL A 155 -15.42 11.20 4.13
N LEU A 156 -15.88 9.95 4.06
CA LEU A 156 -15.49 9.05 2.95
C LEU A 156 -16.06 9.58 1.64
N ARG A 157 -15.15 9.84 0.68
CA ARG A 157 -15.52 10.22 -0.67
C ARG A 157 -16.14 9.02 -1.39
N PRO A 158 -17.16 9.22 -2.25
CA PRO A 158 -17.65 8.17 -3.13
C PRO A 158 -16.49 7.54 -3.90
N THR A 159 -16.47 6.21 -3.96
CA THR A 159 -15.49 5.47 -4.78
C THR A 159 -16.26 4.68 -5.83
N ARG A 160 -16.33 5.25 -7.04
CA ARG A 160 -16.86 4.54 -8.21
C ARG A 160 -15.77 3.62 -8.78
N ALA A 161 -16.14 2.72 -9.69
CA ALA A 161 -15.18 1.86 -10.39
C ALA A 161 -14.06 2.66 -11.07
N ARG A 162 -14.39 3.81 -11.65
CA ARG A 162 -13.41 4.74 -12.23
C ARG A 162 -12.40 5.25 -11.20
N ASP A 163 -12.85 5.61 -10.00
CA ASP A 163 -11.97 6.13 -8.96
C ASP A 163 -11.03 5.04 -8.44
N ALA A 164 -11.53 3.81 -8.29
CA ALA A 164 -10.71 2.65 -7.96
C ALA A 164 -9.66 2.38 -9.05
N ALA A 165 -10.06 2.39 -10.33
CA ALA A 165 -9.14 2.21 -11.45
C ALA A 165 -8.06 3.31 -11.47
N LEU A 166 -8.44 4.56 -11.23
CA LEU A 166 -7.51 5.68 -11.13
C LEU A 166 -6.55 5.52 -9.94
N SER A 167 -7.04 5.14 -8.75
CA SER A 167 -6.20 4.88 -7.58
C SER A 167 -5.18 3.77 -7.85
N LEU A 168 -5.59 2.68 -8.50
CA LEU A 168 -4.69 1.59 -8.85
C LEU A 168 -3.67 2.02 -9.93
N ALA A 169 -4.11 2.74 -10.95
CA ALA A 169 -3.23 3.27 -11.99
C ALA A 169 -2.18 4.23 -11.42
N LEU A 170 -2.60 5.15 -10.53
CA LEU A 170 -1.71 6.07 -9.84
C LEU A 170 -0.72 5.34 -8.93
N ALA A 171 -1.14 4.28 -8.24
CA ALA A 171 -0.23 3.45 -7.46
C ALA A 171 0.83 2.80 -8.37
N GLY A 172 0.43 2.25 -9.52
CA GLY A 172 1.35 1.69 -10.51
C GLY A 172 2.32 2.73 -11.08
N VAL A 173 1.84 3.94 -11.40
CA VAL A 173 2.68 5.05 -11.87
C VAL A 173 3.67 5.51 -10.79
N ALA A 174 3.21 5.62 -9.54
CA ALA A 174 4.07 5.99 -8.41
C ALA A 174 5.18 4.97 -8.19
N ALA A 175 4.86 3.67 -8.20
CA ALA A 175 5.84 2.59 -8.08
C ALA A 175 6.85 2.62 -9.24
N ALA A 176 6.38 2.70 -10.49
CA ALA A 176 7.25 2.80 -11.66
C ALA A 176 8.17 4.04 -11.61
N GLY A 177 7.64 5.18 -11.17
CA GLY A 177 8.38 6.41 -10.95
C GLY A 177 9.44 6.28 -9.85
N ALA A 178 9.11 5.63 -8.73
CA ALA A 178 10.04 5.35 -7.64
C ALA A 178 11.22 4.48 -8.10
N HIS A 179 10.94 3.44 -8.88
CA HIS A 179 11.98 2.61 -9.51
C HIS A 179 12.85 3.40 -10.50
N ALA A 180 12.26 4.24 -11.35
CA ALA A 180 13.01 5.09 -12.26
C ALA A 180 13.91 6.09 -11.52
N ALA A 181 13.41 6.71 -10.45
CA ALA A 181 14.18 7.59 -9.58
C ALA A 181 15.32 6.84 -8.89
N ALA A 182 15.06 5.64 -8.36
CA ALA A 182 16.07 4.79 -7.75
C ALA A 182 17.22 4.48 -8.69
N ARG A 183 16.92 4.06 -9.94
CA ARG A 183 17.96 3.81 -10.96
C ARG A 183 18.79 5.05 -11.25
N LYS A 184 18.15 6.22 -11.35
CA LYS A 184 18.85 7.49 -11.59
C LYS A 184 19.78 7.84 -10.42
N VAL A 185 19.31 7.74 -9.18
CA VAL A 185 20.11 8.04 -7.99
C VAL A 185 21.32 7.11 -7.88
N LEU A 186 21.11 5.81 -8.10
CA LEU A 186 22.20 4.83 -8.05
C LEU A 186 23.20 5.03 -9.18
N ALA A 187 22.76 5.36 -10.39
CA ALA A 187 23.64 5.67 -11.51
C ALA A 187 24.49 6.92 -11.26
N LEU A 188 23.94 7.96 -10.62
CA LEU A 188 24.70 9.15 -10.23
C LEU A 188 25.76 8.83 -9.18
N ARG A 189 25.42 8.01 -8.16
CA ARG A 189 26.37 7.59 -7.13
C ARG A 189 27.49 6.69 -7.65
N ALA A 190 27.29 5.97 -8.73
CA ALA A 190 28.33 5.15 -9.36
C ALA A 190 29.31 5.96 -10.23
N ARG A 191 28.99 7.23 -10.53
CA ARG A 191 29.80 8.14 -11.35
C ARG A 191 30.57 9.18 -10.52
N ALA A 192 30.26 9.29 -9.23
CA ALA A 192 30.92 10.16 -8.26
C ALA A 192 32.00 9.38 -7.51
#